data_AF-A0A131Y8M5-F1
#
_entry.id   AF-A0A131Y8M5-F1
#
_cell.length_a   1.000
_cell.length_b   1.000
_cell.length_c   1.000
_cell.angle_alpha   90.00
_cell.angle_beta   90.00
_cell.angle_gamma   90.00
#
_symmetry.space_group_name_H-M   'P 1'
#
loop_
_entity.id
_entity.type
_entity.pdbx_description
1 polymer ?
#
loop_
_entity_poly.entity_id
_entity_poly.type
_entity_poly.pdbx_seq_one_letter_code
_entity_poly.pdbx_strand_id
1 'polypeptide(L)'
;YLGVRLTPDLSWNNHIEAITADSSRTLGLIRRNLRSAPPLVRKLAYDTYVRPKLEYAATIWNPHQIYLINNLEAVQNRAARFILSTYDHSFSVSALKSQLTMSSLQLRRKVSQLCLLHKIYYHIPVLKNELLSPPDRTSSRLNNTCTIKRISGSTNAFNRSFLPQAISDWNNLPSSIVTIVDPINFLSCIKLHLSSY
;
A
#
# COMPACT_ATOMS: atom_id res chain seq x y z
N TYR A 1 4.11 19.96 2.66
CA TYR A 1 5.57 19.91 2.47
C TYR A 1 5.91 18.53 1.89
N LEU A 2 6.84 18.42 0.93
CA LEU A 2 7.20 17.15 0.24
C LEU A 2 6.01 16.31 -0.28
N GLY A 3 4.93 16.95 -0.78
CA GLY A 3 3.77 16.23 -1.34
C GLY A 3 2.85 15.53 -0.32
N VAL A 4 3.13 15.59 0.99
CA VAL A 4 2.25 15.09 2.05
C VAL A 4 1.61 16.26 2.81
N ARG A 5 0.29 16.17 3.03
CA ARG A 5 -0.48 17.15 3.81
C ARG A 5 -0.70 16.59 5.21
N LEU A 6 -0.06 17.20 6.20
CA LEU A 6 -0.28 16.91 7.61
C LEU A 6 -1.35 17.86 8.15
N THR A 7 -2.25 17.33 8.96
CA THR A 7 -3.25 18.11 9.70
C THR A 7 -3.03 17.98 11.21
N PRO A 8 -3.47 18.95 12.03
CA PRO A 8 -3.26 18.89 13.48
C PRO A 8 -3.92 17.68 14.16
N ASP A 9 -5.02 17.18 13.58
CA ASP A 9 -5.74 15.99 14.03
C ASP A 9 -5.18 14.68 13.44
N LEU A 10 -4.08 14.75 12.67
CA LEU A 10 -3.45 13.65 11.95
C LEU A 10 -4.41 12.89 11.01
N SER A 11 -5.48 13.55 10.58
CA SER A 11 -6.44 13.03 9.62
C SER A 11 -5.90 13.04 8.20
N TRP A 12 -6.07 11.92 7.50
CA TRP A 12 -5.65 11.78 6.10
C TRP A 12 -6.72 12.23 5.09
N ASN A 13 -7.87 12.74 5.54
CA ASN A 13 -9.00 13.10 4.67
C ASN A 13 -8.59 14.10 3.58
N ASN A 14 -8.12 15.28 4.01
CA ASN A 14 -7.70 16.37 3.12
C ASN A 14 -6.56 15.95 2.18
N HIS A 15 -5.68 15.07 2.66
CA HIS A 15 -4.57 14.52 1.85
C HIS A 15 -5.10 13.57 0.78
N ILE A 16 -5.96 12.62 1.16
CA ILE A 16 -6.52 11.60 0.27
C ILE A 16 -7.44 12.23 -0.78
N GLU A 17 -8.26 13.20 -0.40
CA GLU A 17 -9.09 13.97 -1.35
C GLU A 17 -8.21 14.68 -2.39
N ALA A 18 -7.11 15.30 -1.96
CA ALA A 18 -6.20 15.99 -2.87
C ALA A 18 -5.52 15.03 -3.86
N ILE A 19 -4.96 13.91 -3.39
CA ILE A 19 -4.28 12.94 -4.27
C ILE A 19 -5.26 12.22 -5.19
N THR A 20 -6.48 11.92 -4.73
CA THR A 20 -7.51 11.28 -5.56
C THR A 20 -8.03 12.24 -6.62
N ALA A 21 -8.20 13.53 -6.31
CA ALA A 21 -8.57 14.56 -7.27
C ALA A 21 -7.47 14.76 -8.34
N ASP A 22 -6.21 14.88 -7.94
CA ASP A 22 -5.08 15.02 -8.87
C ASP A 22 -4.90 13.77 -9.76
N SER A 23 -4.99 12.58 -9.17
CA SER A 23 -4.93 11.31 -9.90
C SER A 23 -6.11 11.16 -10.88
N SER A 24 -7.31 11.60 -10.49
CA SER A 24 -8.50 11.59 -11.35
C SER A 24 -8.35 12.55 -12.53
N ARG A 25 -7.79 13.75 -12.30
CA ARG A 25 -7.50 14.73 -13.37
C ARG A 25 -6.49 14.17 -14.37
N THR A 26 -5.44 13.53 -13.86
CA THR A 26 -4.41 12.85 -14.67
C THR A 26 -5.01 11.72 -15.49
N LEU A 27 -5.83 10.86 -14.87
CA LEU A 27 -6.57 9.82 -15.58
C LEU A 27 -7.49 10.42 -16.66
N GLY A 28 -8.17 11.53 -16.38
CA GLY A 28 -8.99 12.24 -17.36
C GLY A 28 -8.21 12.79 -18.56
N LEU A 29 -6.98 13.26 -18.36
CA LEU A 29 -6.08 13.65 -19.46
C LEU A 29 -5.69 12.43 -20.31
N ILE A 30 -5.28 11.34 -19.68
CA ILE A 30 -4.92 10.10 -20.38
C ILE A 30 -6.10 9.56 -21.18
N ARG A 31 -7.30 9.57 -20.58
CA ARG A 31 -8.54 9.11 -21.23
C ARG A 31 -8.87 9.86 -22.51
N ARG A 32 -8.63 11.18 -22.53
CA ARG A 32 -8.89 12.02 -23.70
C ARG A 32 -7.88 11.77 -24.83
N ASN A 33 -6.61 11.59 -24.49
CA ASN A 33 -5.54 11.46 -25.48
C ASN A 33 -5.32 10.02 -25.97
N LEU A 34 -5.56 9.02 -25.13
CA LEU A 34 -5.30 7.60 -25.43
C LEU A 34 -6.58 6.79 -25.64
N ARG A 35 -7.69 7.45 -26.01
CA ARG A 35 -9.00 6.79 -26.21
C ARG A 35 -8.94 5.65 -27.23
N SER A 36 -8.18 5.82 -28.31
CA SER A 36 -8.05 4.82 -29.38
C SER A 36 -6.82 3.92 -29.24
N ALA A 37 -5.98 4.16 -28.21
CA ALA A 37 -4.78 3.37 -28.00
C ALA A 37 -5.12 1.92 -27.58
N PRO A 38 -4.26 0.93 -27.84
CA PRO A 38 -4.44 -0.43 -27.35
C PRO A 38 -4.51 -0.51 -25.81
N PRO A 39 -5.17 -1.53 -25.22
CA PRO A 39 -5.27 -1.69 -23.77
C PRO A 39 -3.92 -1.70 -23.05
N LEU A 40 -2.89 -2.33 -23.66
CA LEU A 40 -1.53 -2.35 -23.13
C LEU A 40 -0.97 -0.94 -22.91
N VAL A 41 -1.14 -0.05 -23.89
CA VAL A 41 -0.66 1.34 -23.85
C VAL A 41 -1.42 2.15 -22.80
N ARG A 42 -2.73 1.93 -22.67
CA ARG A 42 -3.54 2.57 -21.62
C ARG A 42 -3.13 2.12 -20.23
N LYS A 43 -2.86 0.82 -20.05
CA LYS A 43 -2.38 0.26 -18.79
C LYS A 43 -1.02 0.85 -18.44
N LEU A 44 -0.09 0.88 -19.39
CA LEU A 44 1.22 1.50 -19.20
C LEU A 44 1.09 2.96 -18.77
N ALA A 45 0.25 3.75 -19.46
CA ALA A 45 0.03 5.15 -19.09
C ALA A 45 -0.57 5.33 -17.68
N TYR A 46 -1.49 4.45 -17.27
CA TYR A 46 -2.00 4.45 -15.89
C TYR A 46 -0.89 4.13 -14.88
N ASP A 47 -0.08 3.11 -15.17
CA ASP A 47 1.02 2.65 -14.31
C ASP A 47 2.13 3.70 -14.17
N THR A 48 2.38 4.50 -15.19
CA THR A 48 3.44 5.51 -15.19
C THR A 48 3.00 6.84 -14.60
N TYR A 49 1.75 7.28 -14.85
CA TYR A 49 1.34 8.65 -14.52
C TYR A 49 0.34 8.75 -13.37
N VAL A 50 -0.52 7.75 -13.18
CA VAL A 50 -1.60 7.80 -12.19
C VAL A 50 -1.24 7.01 -10.95
N ARG A 51 -0.78 5.76 -11.11
CA ARG A 51 -0.46 4.86 -10.00
C ARG A 51 0.59 5.46 -9.04
N PRO A 52 1.69 6.09 -9.50
CA PRO A 52 2.68 6.65 -8.58
C PRO A 52 2.13 7.76 -7.69
N LYS A 53 1.18 8.56 -8.19
CA LYS A 53 0.50 9.61 -7.41
C LYS A 53 -0.30 9.05 -6.24
N LEU A 54 -0.91 7.87 -6.43
CA LEU A 54 -1.69 7.17 -5.40
C LEU A 54 -0.81 6.40 -4.41
N GLU A 55 0.47 6.19 -4.71
CA GLU A 55 1.39 5.36 -3.92
C GLU A 55 2.51 6.16 -3.26
N TYR A 56 2.74 7.39 -3.70
CA TYR A 56 3.78 8.25 -3.15
C TYR A 56 3.59 8.46 -1.64
N ALA A 57 4.64 8.16 -0.88
CA ALA A 57 4.67 8.24 0.58
C ALA A 57 3.54 7.48 1.30
N ALA A 58 2.91 6.50 0.63
CA ALA A 58 1.73 5.82 1.15
C ALA A 58 2.00 4.93 2.38
N THR A 59 3.27 4.68 2.70
CA THR A 59 3.64 4.03 3.96
C THR A 59 3.26 4.86 5.18
N ILE A 60 3.30 6.19 5.05
CA ILE A 60 3.05 7.15 6.13
C ILE A 60 1.54 7.40 6.30
N TRP A 61 0.84 7.75 5.22
CA TRP A 61 -0.55 8.22 5.28
C TRP A 61 -1.61 7.12 5.13
N ASN A 62 -1.23 5.83 5.10
CA ASN A 62 -2.13 4.71 4.83
C ASN A 62 -3.42 4.75 5.68
N PRO A 63 -4.60 5.03 5.09
CA PRO A 63 -5.82 5.16 5.87
C PRO A 63 -6.31 3.79 6.33
N HIS A 64 -6.92 3.75 7.52
CA HIS A 64 -7.65 2.57 7.99
C HIS A 64 -9.16 2.70 7.77
N GLN A 65 -9.65 3.92 7.53
CA GLN A 65 -11.05 4.20 7.30
C GLN A 65 -11.48 3.67 5.93
N ILE A 66 -12.50 2.82 5.92
CA ILE A 66 -12.97 2.11 4.71
C ILE A 66 -13.36 3.09 3.59
N TYR A 67 -14.03 4.20 3.91
CA TYR A 67 -14.44 5.17 2.89
C TYR A 67 -13.24 5.82 2.17
N LEU A 68 -12.14 6.10 2.90
CA LEU A 68 -10.90 6.64 2.31
C LEU A 68 -10.20 5.60 1.42
N ILE A 69 -10.17 4.34 1.87
CA ILE A 69 -9.66 3.22 1.07
C ILE A 69 -10.49 3.10 -0.22
N ASN A 70 -11.81 3.16 -0.12
CA ASN A 70 -12.72 3.09 -1.27
C ASN A 70 -12.53 4.26 -2.24
N ASN A 71 -12.27 5.48 -1.74
CA ASN A 71 -11.97 6.64 -2.59
C ASN A 71 -10.71 6.43 -3.44
N LEU A 72 -9.68 5.81 -2.86
CA LEU A 72 -8.46 5.45 -3.60
C LEU A 72 -8.74 4.35 -4.63
N GLU A 73 -9.41 3.28 -4.22
CA GLU A 73 -9.80 2.17 -5.11
C GLU A 73 -10.71 2.65 -6.26
N ALA A 74 -11.56 3.65 -6.04
CA ALA A 74 -12.42 4.23 -7.08
C ALA A 74 -11.62 4.84 -8.24
N VAL A 75 -10.41 5.36 -8.00
CA VAL A 75 -9.53 5.82 -9.10
C VAL A 75 -9.04 4.63 -9.92
N GLN A 76 -8.57 3.56 -9.28
CA GLN A 76 -8.12 2.34 -9.97
C GLN A 76 -9.26 1.63 -10.70
N ASN A 77 -10.46 1.59 -10.11
CA ASN A 77 -11.67 1.03 -10.70
C ASN A 77 -12.05 1.76 -12.01
N ARG A 78 -12.01 3.10 -12.01
CA ARG A 78 -12.23 3.92 -13.22
C ARG A 78 -11.14 3.68 -14.26
N ALA A 79 -9.89 3.49 -13.84
CA ALA A 79 -8.79 3.16 -14.73
C ALA A 79 -8.99 1.79 -15.39
N ALA A 80 -9.37 0.75 -14.64
CA ALA A 80 -9.62 -0.59 -15.18
C ALA A 80 -10.68 -0.59 -16.29
N ARG A 81 -11.81 0.10 -16.06
CA ARG A 81 -12.86 0.30 -17.08
C ARG A 81 -12.34 1.01 -18.32
N PHE A 82 -11.53 2.04 -18.16
CA PHE A 82 -10.92 2.74 -19.30
C PHE A 82 -9.93 1.88 -20.08
N ILE A 83 -9.08 1.13 -19.40
CA ILE A 83 -8.05 0.30 -20.03
C ILE A 83 -8.71 -0.75 -20.95
N LEU A 84 -9.79 -1.39 -20.49
CA LEU A 84 -10.51 -2.42 -21.23
C LEU A 84 -11.66 -1.89 -22.11
N SER A 85 -11.90 -0.58 -22.14
CA SER A 85 -13.09 0.02 -22.79
C SER A 85 -14.44 -0.53 -22.29
N THR A 86 -14.51 -1.11 -21.10
CA THR A 86 -15.73 -1.77 -20.58
C THR A 86 -16.48 -0.84 -19.63
N TYR A 87 -17.57 -0.24 -20.11
CA TYR A 87 -18.37 0.73 -19.36
C TYR A 87 -19.73 0.20 -18.92
N ASP A 88 -20.11 -1.00 -19.34
CA ASP A 88 -21.34 -1.63 -18.90
C ASP A 88 -21.28 -1.96 -17.40
N HIS A 89 -22.39 -1.70 -16.71
CA HIS A 89 -22.58 -1.94 -15.29
C HIS A 89 -22.71 -3.43 -14.95
N SER A 90 -23.04 -4.28 -15.93
CA SER A 90 -23.10 -5.74 -15.77
C SER A 90 -21.74 -6.36 -15.44
N PHE A 91 -20.64 -5.72 -15.85
CA PHE A 91 -19.29 -6.23 -15.60
C PHE A 91 -18.79 -5.85 -14.20
N SER A 92 -18.40 -6.89 -13.46
CA SER A 92 -17.71 -6.73 -12.18
C SER A 92 -16.35 -6.06 -12.37
N VAL A 93 -16.12 -4.96 -11.68
CA VAL A 93 -14.83 -4.27 -11.69
C VAL A 93 -13.72 -5.14 -11.12
N SER A 94 -14.04 -6.03 -10.19
CA SER A 94 -13.08 -7.01 -9.66
C SER A 94 -12.59 -7.97 -10.74
N ALA A 95 -13.49 -8.42 -11.63
CA ALA A 95 -13.12 -9.25 -12.77
C ALA A 95 -12.23 -8.49 -13.77
N LEU A 96 -12.56 -7.22 -14.06
CA LEU A 96 -11.72 -6.36 -14.91
C LEU A 96 -10.32 -6.18 -14.34
N LYS A 97 -10.20 -5.95 -13.02
CA LYS A 97 -8.89 -5.84 -12.35
C LYS A 97 -8.10 -7.15 -12.40
N SER A 98 -8.77 -8.30 -12.25
CA SER A 98 -8.16 -9.62 -12.38
C SER A 98 -7.57 -9.85 -13.78
N GLN A 99 -8.35 -9.54 -14.83
CA GLN A 99 -7.89 -9.62 -16.22
C GLN A 99 -6.66 -8.74 -16.49
N LEU A 100 -6.57 -7.58 -15.83
CA LEU A 100 -5.45 -6.65 -15.94
C LEU A 100 -4.29 -6.96 -14.99
N THR A 101 -4.34 -8.04 -14.23
CA THR A 101 -3.37 -8.37 -13.16
C THR A 101 -3.13 -7.21 -12.19
N MET A 102 -4.18 -6.45 -11.89
CA MET A 102 -4.15 -5.29 -10.99
C MET A 102 -4.47 -5.70 -9.55
N SER A 103 -3.45 -5.77 -8.70
CA SER A 103 -3.64 -5.87 -7.25
C SER A 103 -4.29 -4.62 -6.67
N SER A 104 -5.00 -4.76 -5.55
CA SER A 104 -5.60 -3.61 -4.86
C SER A 104 -4.53 -2.62 -4.40
N LEU A 105 -4.86 -1.33 -4.39
CA LEU A 105 -3.96 -0.29 -3.87
C LEU A 105 -3.72 -0.50 -2.37
N GLN A 106 -4.72 -1.01 -1.64
CA GLN A 106 -4.55 -1.36 -0.23
C GLN A 106 -3.45 -2.41 -0.03
N LEU A 107 -3.49 -3.50 -0.81
CA LEU A 107 -2.46 -4.54 -0.75
C LEU A 107 -1.08 -3.96 -1.10
N ARG A 108 -1.00 -3.12 -2.12
CA ARG A 108 0.26 -2.48 -2.54
C ARG A 108 0.82 -1.57 -1.45
N ARG A 109 -0.02 -0.78 -0.76
CA ARG A 109 0.40 0.01 0.42
C ARG A 109 0.90 -0.88 1.55
N LYS A 110 0.23 -1.99 1.83
CA LYS A 110 0.66 -2.97 2.84
C LYS A 110 2.05 -3.55 2.53
N VAL A 111 2.28 -3.94 1.27
CA VAL A 111 3.60 -4.40 0.80
C VAL A 111 4.66 -3.31 1.02
N SER A 112 4.37 -2.07 0.61
CA SER A 112 5.30 -0.95 0.79
C SER A 112 5.62 -0.68 2.27
N GLN A 113 4.64 -0.79 3.17
CA GLN A 113 4.84 -0.63 4.61
C GLN A 113 5.78 -1.70 5.17
N LEU A 114 5.56 -2.97 4.82
CA LEU A 114 6.43 -4.07 5.24
C LEU A 114 7.84 -3.93 4.66
N CYS A 115 7.98 -3.47 3.42
CA CYS A 115 9.29 -3.20 2.81
C CYS A 115 10.03 -2.05 3.49
N LEU A 116 9.32 -1.01 3.95
CA LEU A 116 9.93 0.07 4.71
C LEU A 116 10.39 -0.42 6.09
N LEU A 117 9.57 -1.19 6.80
CA LEU A 117 9.96 -1.78 8.08
C LEU A 117 11.15 -2.74 7.93
N HIS A 118 11.17 -3.57 6.87
CA HIS A 118 12.30 -4.43 6.53
C HIS A 118 13.60 -3.64 6.37
N LYS A 119 13.55 -2.54 5.61
CA LYS A 119 14.69 -1.63 5.46
C LYS A 119 15.16 -1.05 6.79
N ILE A 120 14.25 -0.61 7.64
CA ILE A 120 14.59 -0.13 8.99
C ILE A 120 15.26 -1.26 9.79
N TYR A 121 14.70 -2.47 9.77
CA TYR A 121 15.16 -3.59 10.59
C TYR A 121 16.55 -4.13 10.20
N TYR A 122 16.86 -4.20 8.90
CA TYR A 122 18.11 -4.80 8.41
C TYR A 122 19.16 -3.80 7.95
N HIS A 123 18.74 -2.65 7.42
CA HIS A 123 19.61 -1.77 6.63
C HIS A 123 19.81 -0.39 7.26
N ILE A 124 19.09 -0.04 8.33
CA ILE A 124 19.22 1.25 9.02
C ILE A 124 19.38 1.04 10.54
N PRO A 125 20.59 0.70 11.04
CA PRO A 125 20.81 0.36 12.44
C PRO A 125 20.39 1.46 13.43
N VAL A 126 20.61 2.74 13.07
CA VAL A 126 20.24 3.88 13.92
C VAL A 126 18.73 3.89 14.17
N LEU A 127 17.93 3.89 13.10
CA LEU A 127 16.46 3.87 13.23
C LEU A 127 15.94 2.57 13.85
N LYS A 128 16.59 1.44 13.59
CA LYS A 128 16.23 0.17 14.25
C LYS A 128 16.31 0.31 15.77
N ASN A 129 17.43 0.82 16.27
CA ASN A 129 17.69 0.93 17.71
C ASN A 129 16.81 1.99 18.37
N GLU A 130 16.45 3.05 17.66
CA GLU A 130 15.57 4.12 18.17
C GLU A 130 14.08 3.73 18.15
N LEU A 131 13.62 3.05 17.09
CA LEU A 131 12.20 2.83 16.86
C LEU A 131 11.71 1.44 17.26
N LEU A 132 12.59 0.43 17.30
CA LEU A 132 12.23 -0.96 17.49
C LEU A 132 12.86 -1.50 18.77
N SER A 133 12.14 -2.38 19.46
CA SER A 133 12.63 -3.04 20.67
C SER A 133 12.41 -4.55 20.58
N PRO A 134 13.27 -5.35 21.22
CA PRO A 134 13.06 -6.79 21.31
C PRO A 134 11.79 -7.10 22.11
N PRO A 135 11.09 -8.21 21.81
CA PRO A 135 9.87 -8.58 22.50
C PRO A 135 10.16 -8.96 23.96
N ASP A 136 9.26 -8.59 24.87
CA ASP A 136 9.41 -8.89 26.31
C ASP A 136 9.40 -10.40 26.60
N ARG A 137 8.71 -11.18 25.77
CA ARG A 137 8.66 -12.64 25.82
C ARG A 137 8.70 -13.22 24.41
N THR A 138 9.48 -14.28 24.23
CA THR A 138 9.58 -15.02 22.98
C THR A 138 8.96 -16.40 23.12
N SER A 139 8.05 -16.75 22.22
CA SER A 139 7.54 -18.12 22.07
C SER A 139 7.68 -18.54 20.62
N SER A 140 8.51 -19.55 20.33
CA SER A 140 8.69 -20.05 18.96
C SER A 140 7.41 -20.63 18.34
N ARG A 141 6.40 -20.94 19.17
CA ARG A 141 5.08 -21.40 18.72
C ARG A 141 4.16 -20.26 18.26
N LEU A 142 4.32 -19.06 18.83
CA LEU A 142 3.42 -17.92 18.60
C LEU A 142 4.07 -16.80 17.78
N ASN A 143 5.40 -16.76 17.78
CA ASN A 143 6.20 -15.66 17.27
C ASN A 143 7.18 -16.17 16.22
N ASN A 144 7.41 -15.37 15.18
CA ASN A 144 8.49 -15.62 14.24
C ASN A 144 9.87 -15.28 14.86
N THR A 145 10.93 -15.71 14.19
CA THR A 145 12.33 -15.55 14.68
C THR A 145 12.81 -14.10 14.77
N CYS A 146 12.15 -13.17 14.08
CA CYS A 146 12.52 -11.75 14.01
C CYS A 146 11.42 -10.85 14.60
N THR A 147 10.70 -11.35 15.61
CA THR A 147 9.58 -10.65 16.22
C THR A 147 10.03 -9.34 16.86
N ILE A 148 9.20 -8.31 16.72
CA ILE A 148 9.42 -6.97 17.27
C ILE A 148 8.41 -6.72 18.39
N LYS A 149 8.81 -6.03 19.46
CA LYS A 149 7.88 -5.61 20.52
C LYS A 149 6.74 -4.79 19.94
N ARG A 150 5.49 -5.18 20.24
CA ARG A 150 4.32 -4.42 19.82
C ARG A 150 4.30 -3.05 20.52
N ILE A 151 4.00 -2.02 19.75
CA ILE A 151 3.76 -0.66 20.24
C ILE A 151 2.26 -0.39 20.12
N SER A 152 1.66 0.16 21.16
CA SER A 152 0.25 0.55 21.18
C SER A 152 0.04 1.84 21.94
N GLY A 153 -1.07 2.52 21.65
CA GLY A 153 -1.51 3.74 22.30
C GLY A 153 -3.01 3.74 22.51
N SER A 154 -3.53 4.81 23.10
CA SER A 154 -4.95 4.94 23.46
C SER A 154 -5.88 5.21 22.27
N THR A 155 -5.33 5.61 21.11
CA THR A 155 -6.15 6.02 19.95
C THR A 155 -6.00 5.07 18.76
N ASN A 156 -7.10 4.90 18.02
CA ASN A 156 -7.08 4.16 16.75
C ASN A 156 -6.18 4.85 15.71
N ALA A 157 -6.11 6.19 15.71
CA ALA A 157 -5.23 6.94 14.83
C ALA A 157 -3.76 6.53 15.01
N PHE A 158 -3.30 6.42 16.26
CA PHE A 158 -1.96 5.94 16.57
C PHE A 158 -1.80 4.45 16.23
N ASN A 159 -2.70 3.58 16.70
CA ASN A 159 -2.60 2.13 16.50
C ASN A 159 -2.68 1.70 15.03
N ARG A 160 -3.24 2.56 14.16
CA ARG A 160 -3.33 2.35 12.72
C ARG A 160 -2.30 3.15 11.92
N SER A 161 -1.45 3.92 12.59
CA SER A 161 -0.32 4.61 11.96
C SER A 161 0.75 3.61 11.51
N PHE A 162 1.73 4.09 10.75
CA PHE A 162 2.77 3.27 10.12
C PHE A 162 3.41 2.25 11.06
N LEU A 163 4.03 2.68 12.17
CA LEU A 163 4.87 1.81 13.00
C LEU A 163 4.06 0.69 13.71
N PRO A 164 3.00 0.98 14.49
CA PRO A 164 2.21 -0.06 15.16
C PRO A 164 1.61 -1.07 14.17
N GLN A 165 1.09 -0.59 13.03
CA GLN A 165 0.48 -1.43 12.03
C GLN A 165 1.54 -2.31 11.32
N ALA A 166 2.68 -1.73 10.92
CA ALA A 166 3.75 -2.47 10.26
C ALA A 166 4.36 -3.54 11.17
N ILE A 167 4.57 -3.24 12.46
CA ILE A 167 5.05 -4.22 13.46
C ILE A 167 4.05 -5.36 13.63
N SER A 168 2.76 -5.03 13.71
CA SER A 168 1.69 -6.04 13.81
C SER A 168 1.70 -6.96 12.60
N ASP A 169 1.74 -6.40 11.39
CA ASP A 169 1.79 -7.17 10.14
C ASP A 169 3.07 -8.00 10.02
N TRP A 170 4.23 -7.47 10.42
CA TRP A 170 5.52 -8.16 10.43
C TRP A 170 5.54 -9.36 11.37
N ASN A 171 5.00 -9.22 12.58
CA ASN A 171 4.96 -10.29 13.57
C ASN A 171 4.06 -11.47 13.13
N ASN A 172 3.11 -11.22 12.22
CA ASN A 172 2.25 -12.25 11.65
C ASN A 172 2.89 -12.95 10.44
N LEU A 173 4.05 -12.48 9.94
CA LEU A 173 4.75 -13.13 8.84
C LEU A 173 5.47 -14.41 9.31
N PRO A 174 5.57 -15.44 8.44
CA PRO A 174 6.38 -16.63 8.71
C PRO A 174 7.86 -16.32 8.88
N SER A 175 8.55 -17.12 9.70
CA SER A 175 10.00 -17.06 9.90
C SER A 175 10.80 -17.14 8.60
N SER A 176 10.32 -17.90 7.61
CA SER A 176 10.96 -18.02 6.29
C SER A 176 10.99 -16.72 5.49
N ILE A 177 10.09 -15.77 5.77
CA ILE A 177 10.03 -14.47 5.09
C ILE A 177 10.81 -13.43 5.88
N VAL A 178 10.63 -13.36 7.20
CA VAL A 178 11.23 -12.29 8.00
C VAL A 178 12.75 -12.40 8.13
N THR A 179 13.34 -13.58 7.92
CA THR A 179 14.80 -13.80 7.95
C THR A 179 15.51 -13.38 6.66
N ILE A 180 14.77 -13.08 5.59
CA ILE A 180 15.36 -12.67 4.32
C ILE A 180 15.96 -11.27 4.48
N VAL A 181 17.29 -11.16 4.36
CA VAL A 181 18.01 -9.88 4.47
C VAL A 181 17.96 -9.09 3.17
N ASP A 182 18.02 -9.77 2.03
CA ASP A 182 18.01 -9.14 0.70
C ASP A 182 16.64 -8.47 0.40
N PRO A 183 16.59 -7.15 0.13
CA PRO A 183 15.34 -6.43 -0.10
C PRO A 183 14.54 -6.92 -1.32
N ILE A 184 15.22 -7.36 -2.38
CA ILE A 184 14.57 -7.77 -3.63
C ILE A 184 13.86 -9.11 -3.41
N ASN A 185 14.56 -10.07 -2.82
CA ASN A 185 14.02 -11.39 -2.49
C ASN A 185 12.87 -11.28 -1.47
N PHE A 186 13.03 -10.44 -0.44
CA PHE A 186 11.98 -10.16 0.53
C PHE A 186 10.70 -9.62 -0.15
N LEU A 187 10.85 -8.65 -1.07
CA LEU A 187 9.73 -8.09 -1.82
C LEU A 187 9.00 -9.15 -2.66
N SER A 188 9.72 -10.05 -3.34
CA SER A 188 9.09 -11.13 -4.11
C SER A 188 8.32 -12.10 -3.21
N CYS A 189 8.93 -12.56 -2.10
CA CYS A 189 8.29 -13.49 -1.17
C CYS A 189 7.05 -12.88 -0.51
N ILE A 190 7.11 -11.61 -0.11
CA ILE A 190 5.95 -10.91 0.47
C ILE A 190 4.80 -10.78 -0.53
N LYS A 191 5.09 -10.42 -1.78
CA LYS A 191 4.05 -10.28 -2.81
C LYS A 191 3.32 -11.61 -3.03
N LEU A 192 4.07 -12.71 -3.09
CA LEU A 192 3.50 -14.05 -3.21
C LEU A 192 2.65 -14.40 -1.99
N HIS A 193 3.21 -14.26 -0.79
CA HIS A 193 2.52 -14.58 0.46
C HIS A 193 1.20 -13.83 0.62
N LEU A 194 1.19 -12.52 0.39
CA LEU A 194 -0.02 -11.71 0.52
C LEU A 194 -1.00 -11.84 -0.64
N SER A 195 -0.61 -12.50 -1.74
CA SER A 195 -1.52 -12.82 -2.85
C SER A 195 -2.24 -14.16 -2.69
N SER A 196 -1.78 -14.99 -1.75
CA SER A 196 -2.38 -16.30 -1.43
C SER A 196 -3.54 -16.21 -0.44
N TYR A 197 -3.87 -15.02 0.05
CA TYR A 197 -5.00 -14.70 0.94
C TYR A 197 -5.93 -13.70 0.27
#